data_AF-A0A819S7X6-F1
#
_entry.id   AF-A0A819S7X6-F1
#
_cell.length_a   1.000
_cell.length_b   1.000
_cell.length_c   1.000
_cell.angle_alpha   90.00
_cell.angle_beta   90.00
_cell.angle_gamma   90.00
#
_symmetry.space_group_name_H-M   'P 1'
#
loop_
_entity.id
_entity.type
_entity.pdbx_description
1 polymer ?
#
loop_
_entity_poly.entity_id
_entity_poly.type
_entity_poly.pdbx_seq_one_letter_code
_entity_poly.pdbx_strand_id
1 'polypeptide(L)'
;MCKSQWGICGYTEEYCGVGCKSGPCIQGKRGASHSIINKTNFQCAFNDLDSATRTERFNGLKQSGWHAKNADEAAVFLAHVYHETDGLKTLVEYCAPGCGPDYAESWCDIQGAPGQLYYGRGCFQLSYPCNYYAAGQSLGLDLLNNPDLVAQRQDVAFKTAVWFYLANKMDVPAQEGDFAATTRI
;
A
#
# COMPACT_ATOMS: atom_id res chain seq x y z
N MET A 1 0.11 14.39 10.74
CA MET A 1 -0.76 13.98 11.86
C MET A 1 0.09 13.71 13.10
N CYS A 2 -0.37 14.14 14.27
CA CYS A 2 0.28 13.88 15.56
C CYS A 2 -0.30 12.62 16.21
N LYS A 3 0.48 11.96 17.07
CA LYS A 3 0.02 10.88 17.95
C LYS A 3 -0.04 11.39 19.38
N SER A 4 -1.23 11.45 19.96
CA SER A 4 -1.48 11.94 21.32
C SER A 4 -0.83 11.05 22.39
N GLN A 5 -0.86 11.51 23.64
CA GLN A 5 -0.45 10.71 24.80
C GLN A 5 -1.23 9.40 24.93
N TRP A 6 -2.47 9.36 24.45
CA TRP A 6 -3.34 8.18 24.45
C TRP A 6 -3.09 7.27 23.24
N GLY A 7 -2.17 7.64 22.35
CA GLY A 7 -1.87 6.87 21.14
C GLY A 7 -2.86 7.07 20.01
N ILE A 8 -3.79 8.01 20.14
CA ILE A 8 -4.78 8.38 19.13
C ILE A 8 -4.17 9.44 18.21
N CYS A 9 -4.49 9.40 16.93
CA CYS A 9 -3.91 10.31 15.95
C CYS A 9 -4.88 11.42 15.54
N GLY A 10 -4.36 12.63 15.35
CA GLY A 10 -5.14 13.78 14.92
C GLY A 10 -4.29 15.03 14.68
N TYR A 11 -4.95 16.16 14.45
CA TYR A 11 -4.31 17.43 14.08
C TYR A 11 -4.57 18.58 15.05
N THR A 12 -5.51 18.43 15.98
CA THR A 12 -5.83 19.47 16.96
C THR A 12 -4.82 19.48 18.11
N GLU A 13 -4.89 20.50 18.94
CA GLU A 13 -4.06 20.63 20.14
C GLU A 13 -4.20 19.44 21.10
N GLU A 14 -5.35 18.76 21.13
CA GLU A 14 -5.54 17.52 21.89
C GLU A 14 -4.57 16.40 21.48
N TYR A 15 -4.21 16.35 20.20
CA TYR A 15 -3.33 15.33 19.64
C TYR A 15 -1.88 15.80 19.56
N CYS A 16 -1.68 17.08 19.22
CA CYS A 16 -0.38 17.67 18.95
C CYS A 16 0.22 18.41 20.15
N GLY A 17 -0.58 18.73 21.17
CA GLY A 17 -0.18 19.50 22.34
C GLY A 17 0.55 18.67 23.39
N VAL A 18 0.24 18.94 24.66
CA VAL A 18 0.91 18.31 25.81
C VAL A 18 0.78 16.78 25.75
N GLY A 19 1.91 16.09 25.91
CA GLY A 19 1.96 14.63 25.91
C GLY A 19 1.94 13.98 24.51
N CYS A 20 1.97 14.77 23.43
CA CYS A 20 2.15 14.25 22.08
C CYS A 20 3.40 13.35 22.01
N LYS A 21 3.19 12.09 21.58
CA LYS A 21 4.22 11.03 21.56
C LYS A 21 5.08 11.07 20.29
N SER A 22 4.51 11.51 19.16
CA SER A 22 5.23 11.59 17.88
C SER A 22 4.43 12.36 16.82
N GLY A 23 5.08 12.72 15.71
CA GLY A 23 4.52 13.60 14.68
C GLY A 23 4.89 15.07 14.92
N PRO A 24 4.22 16.04 14.29
CA PRO A 24 4.52 17.46 14.46
C PRO A 24 3.96 18.01 15.79
N CYS A 25 4.47 17.52 16.91
CA CYS A 25 4.08 17.96 18.26
C CYS A 25 4.42 19.44 18.49
N ILE A 26 3.54 20.17 19.18
CA ILE A 26 3.61 21.62 19.41
C ILE A 26 4.73 21.97 20.39
N GLN A 27 5.07 21.08 21.34
CA GLN A 27 6.13 21.30 22.32
C GLN A 27 7.41 20.54 21.95
N GLY A 28 8.44 21.29 21.51
CA GLY A 28 9.84 20.84 21.51
C GLY A 28 10.38 20.31 20.18
N LYS A 29 11.18 21.16 19.53
CA LYS A 29 12.17 20.87 18.45
C LYS A 29 11.63 20.35 17.11
N ARG A 30 11.52 21.29 16.17
CA ARG A 30 11.63 21.03 14.73
C ARG A 30 13.02 20.45 14.45
N GLY A 31 13.07 19.18 14.06
CA GLY A 31 14.32 18.53 13.73
C GLY A 31 14.13 17.08 13.29
N ALA A 32 13.68 16.89 12.06
CA ALA A 32 14.43 16.14 11.06
C ALA A 32 13.70 16.23 9.72
N SER A 33 14.48 16.21 8.65
CA SER A 33 14.01 15.85 7.30
C SER A 33 13.36 14.46 7.40
N HIS A 34 12.06 14.44 7.68
CA HIS A 34 11.31 13.21 7.83
C HIS A 34 10.76 12.85 6.46
N SER A 35 10.97 11.60 6.05
CA SER A 35 10.25 11.00 4.93
C SER A 35 8.75 11.31 5.08
N ILE A 36 8.12 11.73 3.97
CA ILE A 36 6.70 12.15 3.93
C ILE A 36 5.82 11.11 4.62
N ILE A 37 6.07 9.83 4.31
CA ILE A 37 5.56 8.70 5.08
C ILE A 37 6.65 8.27 6.07
N ASN A 38 6.34 8.26 7.35
CA ASN A 38 7.20 7.79 8.42
C ASN A 38 6.44 6.81 9.31
N LYS A 39 7.15 6.15 10.24
CA LYS A 39 6.55 5.13 11.09
C LYS A 39 5.32 5.65 11.83
N THR A 40 5.38 6.89 12.34
CA THR A 40 4.27 7.47 13.10
C THR A 40 3.04 7.67 12.25
N ASN A 41 3.15 8.39 11.13
CA ASN A 41 1.94 8.70 10.34
C ASN A 41 1.39 7.46 9.62
N PHE A 42 2.24 6.50 9.23
CA PHE A 42 1.79 5.21 8.73
C PHE A 42 1.02 4.44 9.80
N GLN A 43 1.55 4.37 11.03
CA GLN A 43 0.86 3.70 12.13
C GLN A 43 -0.46 4.39 12.52
N CYS A 44 -0.58 5.68 12.25
CA CYS A 44 -1.81 6.44 12.42
C CYS A 44 -2.84 6.14 11.33
N ALA A 45 -2.39 6.01 10.07
CA ALA A 45 -3.27 5.70 8.94
C ALA A 45 -3.89 4.31 9.06
N PHE A 46 -3.17 3.33 9.62
CA PHE A 46 -3.62 1.95 9.79
C PHE A 46 -3.84 1.59 11.27
N ASN A 47 -4.55 2.44 12.00
CA ASN A 47 -4.70 2.37 13.46
C ASN A 47 -5.46 1.14 13.98
N ASP A 48 -6.29 0.50 13.14
CA ASP A 48 -7.04 -0.72 13.47
C ASP A 48 -6.15 -1.98 13.57
N LEU A 49 -4.90 -1.91 13.11
CA LEU A 49 -3.93 -3.00 13.21
C LEU A 49 -3.16 -2.93 14.54
N ASP A 50 -2.75 -4.10 15.05
CA ASP A 50 -1.84 -4.16 16.19
C ASP A 50 -0.46 -3.55 15.84
N SER A 51 0.33 -3.23 16.88
CA SER A 51 1.61 -2.52 16.71
C SER A 51 2.66 -3.33 15.94
N ALA A 52 2.66 -4.66 16.08
CA ALA A 52 3.61 -5.54 15.41
C ALA A 52 3.28 -5.60 13.92
N THR A 53 2.02 -5.86 13.57
CA THR A 53 1.56 -5.88 12.17
C THR A 53 1.81 -4.54 11.50
N ARG A 54 1.48 -3.40 12.13
CA ARG A 54 1.80 -2.08 11.53
C ARG A 54 3.29 -1.87 11.27
N THR A 55 4.14 -2.36 12.18
CA THR A 55 5.60 -2.24 12.02
C THR A 55 6.09 -3.11 10.87
N GLU A 56 5.57 -4.32 10.75
CA GLU A 56 5.85 -5.24 9.65
C GLU A 56 5.43 -4.63 8.30
N ARG A 57 4.19 -4.15 8.17
CA ARG A 57 3.69 -3.50 6.95
C ARG A 57 4.49 -2.26 6.59
N PHE A 58 4.81 -1.40 7.56
CA PHE A 58 5.65 -0.22 7.32
C PHE A 58 7.06 -0.60 6.83
N ASN A 59 7.63 -1.69 7.34
CA ASN A 59 8.91 -2.19 6.85
C ASN A 59 8.81 -2.71 5.41
N GLY A 60 7.71 -3.36 5.03
CA GLY A 60 7.42 -3.74 3.65
C GLY A 60 7.41 -2.53 2.71
N LEU A 61 6.70 -1.46 3.08
CA LEU A 61 6.68 -0.21 2.31
C LEU A 61 8.09 0.38 2.15
N LYS A 62 8.90 0.43 3.22
CA LYS A 62 10.28 0.90 3.10
C LYS A 62 11.14 0.01 2.19
N GLN A 63 10.93 -1.30 2.22
CA GLN A 63 11.68 -2.27 1.41
C GLN A 63 11.27 -2.26 -0.06
N SER A 64 10.14 -1.64 -0.43
CA SER A 64 9.80 -1.38 -1.83
C SER A 64 10.70 -0.32 -2.47
N GLY A 65 11.31 0.55 -1.65
CA GLY A 65 12.16 1.66 -2.12
C GLY A 65 11.39 2.85 -2.69
N TRP A 66 10.06 2.85 -2.59
CA TRP A 66 9.24 3.96 -3.08
C TRP A 66 9.22 5.15 -2.12
N HIS A 67 9.26 6.34 -2.69
CA HIS A 67 9.16 7.61 -1.98
C HIS A 67 8.19 8.53 -2.72
N ALA A 68 7.09 8.89 -2.05
CA ALA A 68 6.18 9.92 -2.55
C ALA A 68 6.92 11.26 -2.74
N LYS A 69 6.55 11.99 -3.79
CA LYS A 69 7.07 13.32 -4.12
C LYS A 69 6.49 14.41 -3.23
N ASN A 70 5.22 14.28 -2.84
CA ASN A 70 4.55 15.22 -1.95
C ASN A 70 3.54 14.50 -1.02
N ALA A 71 2.93 15.27 -0.12
CA ALA A 71 2.00 14.73 0.86
C ALA A 71 0.69 14.22 0.23
N ASP A 72 0.27 14.80 -0.89
CA ASP A 72 -0.95 14.41 -1.61
C ASP A 72 -0.77 13.04 -2.27
N GLU A 73 0.35 12.83 -2.98
CA GLU A 73 0.71 11.54 -3.55
C GLU A 73 0.80 10.45 -2.47
N ALA A 74 1.44 10.76 -1.34
CA ALA A 74 1.52 9.87 -0.20
C ALA A 74 0.14 9.49 0.35
N ALA A 75 -0.76 10.47 0.50
CA ALA A 75 -2.11 10.26 1.01
C ALA A 75 -2.94 9.42 0.04
N VAL A 76 -2.89 9.72 -1.27
CA VAL A 76 -3.62 8.99 -2.30
C VAL A 76 -3.15 7.54 -2.41
N PHE A 77 -1.83 7.31 -2.47
CA PHE A 77 -1.29 5.95 -2.52
C PHE A 77 -1.73 5.13 -1.30
N LEU A 78 -1.59 5.68 -0.09
CA LEU A 78 -2.02 5.00 1.13
C LEU A 78 -3.55 4.80 1.21
N ALA A 79 -4.35 5.70 0.61
CA ALA A 79 -5.80 5.55 0.54
C ALA A 79 -6.21 4.38 -0.35
N HIS A 80 -5.58 4.21 -1.52
CA HIS A 80 -5.75 3.02 -2.36
C HIS A 80 -5.33 1.76 -1.62
N VAL A 81 -4.14 1.74 -1.01
CA VAL A 81 -3.71 0.61 -0.18
C VAL A 81 -4.77 0.30 0.89
N TYR A 82 -5.27 1.31 1.61
CA TYR A 82 -6.27 1.12 2.64
C TYR A 82 -7.56 0.51 2.10
N HIS A 83 -8.09 1.03 0.99
CA HIS A 83 -9.32 0.57 0.38
C HIS A 83 -9.21 -0.90 -0.07
N GLU A 84 -8.17 -1.21 -0.83
CA GLU A 84 -7.97 -2.52 -1.46
C GLU A 84 -7.68 -3.65 -0.45
N THR A 85 -7.32 -3.32 0.79
CA THR A 85 -6.84 -4.29 1.77
C THR A 85 -7.61 -4.30 3.09
N ASP A 86 -8.74 -3.59 3.16
CA ASP A 86 -9.48 -3.34 4.42
C ASP A 86 -8.52 -2.84 5.52
N GLY A 87 -7.77 -1.78 5.20
CA GLY A 87 -6.78 -1.19 6.10
C GLY A 87 -5.60 -2.12 6.42
N LEU A 88 -5.11 -2.86 5.42
CA LEU A 88 -4.00 -3.83 5.51
C LEU A 88 -4.27 -5.06 6.39
N LYS A 89 -5.54 -5.33 6.71
CA LYS A 89 -5.97 -6.55 7.41
C LYS A 89 -5.83 -7.78 6.53
N THR A 90 -5.99 -7.63 5.21
CA THR A 90 -5.79 -8.71 4.26
C THR A 90 -4.85 -8.30 3.12
N LEU A 91 -4.12 -9.28 2.59
CA LEU A 91 -3.37 -9.16 1.32
C LEU A 91 -3.88 -10.19 0.30
N VAL A 92 -5.01 -10.82 0.58
CA VAL A 92 -5.66 -11.80 -0.28
C VAL A 92 -7.14 -11.43 -0.36
N GLU A 93 -7.69 -11.47 -1.57
CA GLU A 93 -9.10 -11.25 -1.81
C GLU A 93 -9.95 -12.18 -0.92
N TYR A 94 -10.96 -11.65 -0.23
CA TYR A 94 -11.66 -12.39 0.85
C TYR A 94 -12.35 -13.68 0.39
N CYS A 95 -12.88 -13.70 -0.83
CA CYS A 95 -13.57 -14.87 -1.38
C CYS A 95 -12.61 -15.86 -2.07
N ALA A 96 -11.29 -15.60 -2.12
CA ALA A 96 -10.36 -16.45 -2.85
C ALA A 96 -10.32 -17.87 -2.25
N PRO A 97 -10.22 -18.92 -3.10
CA PRO A 97 -10.10 -18.88 -4.57
C PRO A 97 -11.45 -18.80 -5.33
N GLY A 98 -12.59 -18.59 -4.65
CA GLY A 98 -13.95 -18.72 -5.19
C GLY A 98 -14.64 -17.43 -5.66
N CYS A 99 -13.89 -16.38 -6.02
CA CYS A 99 -14.43 -15.04 -6.31
C CYS A 99 -15.04 -14.83 -7.71
N GLY A 100 -14.75 -15.68 -8.69
CA GLY A 100 -15.11 -15.42 -10.08
C GLY A 100 -14.46 -16.41 -11.04
N PRO A 101 -14.56 -16.21 -12.37
CA PRO A 101 -13.97 -17.12 -13.36
C PRO A 101 -12.45 -17.24 -13.15
N ASP A 102 -11.79 -18.16 -13.87
CA ASP A 102 -10.36 -18.50 -13.72
C ASP A 102 -9.35 -17.35 -14.03
N TYR A 103 -9.77 -16.08 -13.93
CA TYR A 103 -9.04 -14.89 -14.33
C TYR A 103 -8.63 -14.97 -15.81
N ALA A 104 -9.52 -15.56 -16.61
CA ALA A 104 -9.39 -15.72 -18.06
C ALA A 104 -10.24 -14.65 -18.75
N GLU A 105 -9.59 -13.56 -19.13
CA GLU A 105 -10.21 -12.44 -19.84
C GLU A 105 -9.59 -12.29 -21.24
N SER A 106 -10.38 -11.85 -22.21
CA SER A 106 -9.97 -11.77 -23.62
C SER A 106 -8.87 -10.73 -23.90
N TRP A 107 -8.64 -9.78 -22.98
CA TRP A 107 -7.57 -8.78 -23.09
C TRP A 107 -6.22 -9.28 -22.54
N CYS A 108 -6.20 -10.44 -21.89
CA CYS A 108 -5.05 -10.98 -21.19
C CYS A 108 -4.50 -12.21 -21.94
N ASP A 109 -3.60 -11.98 -22.91
CA ASP A 109 -3.04 -13.06 -23.75
C ASP A 109 -1.99 -13.93 -23.02
N ILE A 110 -1.75 -13.70 -21.75
CA ILE A 110 -0.78 -14.47 -20.95
C ILE A 110 -1.48 -15.66 -20.31
N GLN A 111 -1.07 -16.86 -20.72
CA GLN A 111 -1.50 -18.09 -20.08
C GLN A 111 -0.90 -18.21 -18.67
N GLY A 112 -1.75 -18.47 -17.68
CA GLY A 112 -1.33 -18.79 -16.32
C GLY A 112 -0.51 -20.08 -16.22
N ALA A 113 0.37 -20.14 -15.22
CA ALA A 113 1.13 -21.34 -14.90
C ALA A 113 0.21 -22.47 -14.40
N PRO A 114 0.51 -23.75 -14.72
CA PRO A 114 -0.31 -24.88 -14.27
C PRO A 114 -0.51 -24.91 -12.75
N GLY A 115 -1.77 -25.03 -12.32
CA GLY A 115 -2.13 -25.11 -10.90
C GLY A 115 -2.06 -23.79 -10.13
N GLN A 116 -1.77 -22.67 -10.79
CA GLN A 116 -1.75 -21.34 -10.20
C GLN A 116 -3.04 -20.57 -10.46
N LEU A 117 -3.42 -19.73 -9.50
CA LEU A 117 -4.59 -18.84 -9.59
C LEU A 117 -4.16 -17.38 -9.38
N TYR A 118 -4.77 -16.48 -10.14
CA TYR A 118 -4.38 -15.07 -10.23
C TYR A 118 -5.44 -14.12 -9.67
N TYR A 119 -6.02 -14.51 -8.53
CA TYR A 119 -6.88 -13.66 -7.72
C TYR A 119 -6.15 -12.50 -7.07
N GLY A 120 -6.93 -11.54 -6.54
CA GLY A 120 -6.41 -10.34 -5.91
C GLY A 120 -5.43 -10.66 -4.78
N ARG A 121 -4.18 -10.19 -4.93
CA ARG A 121 -3.17 -10.25 -3.86
C ARG A 121 -2.43 -8.93 -3.69
N GLY A 122 -1.89 -8.73 -2.50
CA GLY A 122 -1.02 -7.60 -2.16
C GLY A 122 -1.78 -6.30 -1.95
N CYS A 123 -1.02 -5.21 -1.88
CA CYS A 123 -1.54 -3.92 -1.41
C CYS A 123 -2.50 -3.23 -2.39
N PHE A 124 -2.54 -3.65 -3.65
CA PHE A 124 -3.40 -3.14 -4.72
C PHE A 124 -4.22 -4.27 -5.40
N GLN A 125 -4.41 -5.40 -4.69
CA GLN A 125 -5.18 -6.56 -5.19
C GLN A 125 -4.83 -6.96 -6.63
N LEU A 126 -3.54 -7.12 -6.92
CA LEU A 126 -3.03 -7.52 -8.24
C LEU A 126 -3.74 -8.80 -8.69
N SER A 127 -4.38 -8.73 -9.85
CA SER A 127 -5.23 -9.78 -10.41
C SER A 127 -4.88 -10.03 -11.88
N TYR A 128 -5.19 -11.22 -12.40
CA TYR A 128 -4.94 -11.68 -13.78
C TYR A 128 -3.47 -12.05 -14.11
N PRO A 129 -3.24 -13.15 -14.85
CA PRO A 129 -1.89 -13.67 -15.13
C PRO A 129 -0.99 -12.68 -15.86
N CYS A 130 -1.52 -11.88 -16.78
CA CYS A 130 -0.75 -10.84 -17.49
C CYS A 130 -0.20 -9.76 -16.56
N ASN A 131 -0.94 -9.37 -15.51
CA ASN A 131 -0.46 -8.40 -14.53
C ASN A 131 0.63 -9.01 -13.64
N TYR A 132 0.46 -10.26 -13.19
CA TYR A 132 1.51 -10.98 -12.45
C TYR A 132 2.77 -11.15 -13.30
N TYR A 133 2.63 -11.50 -14.58
CA TYR A 133 3.74 -11.59 -15.51
C TYR A 133 4.45 -10.25 -15.68
N ALA A 134 3.71 -9.19 -16.01
CA ALA A 134 4.30 -7.86 -16.25
C ALA A 134 4.97 -7.28 -15.00
N ALA A 135 4.32 -7.40 -13.83
CA ALA A 135 4.91 -7.00 -12.55
C ALA A 135 6.16 -7.83 -12.25
N GLY A 136 6.10 -9.15 -12.45
CA GLY A 136 7.22 -10.06 -12.23
C GLY A 136 8.43 -9.71 -13.08
N GLN A 137 8.24 -9.45 -14.38
CA GLN A 137 9.30 -9.00 -15.28
C GLN A 137 9.92 -7.68 -14.81
N SER A 138 9.10 -6.70 -14.44
CA SER A 138 9.59 -5.39 -13.98
C SER A 138 10.35 -5.46 -12.66
N LEU A 139 9.97 -6.38 -11.77
CA LEU A 139 10.51 -6.50 -10.42
C LEU A 139 11.62 -7.55 -10.30
N GLY A 140 11.89 -8.31 -11.35
CA GLY A 140 12.82 -9.44 -11.33
C GLY A 140 12.34 -10.59 -10.43
N LEU A 141 11.03 -10.84 -10.40
CA LEU A 141 10.37 -11.87 -9.60
C LEU A 141 9.56 -12.80 -10.49
N ASP A 142 9.65 -14.11 -10.28
CA ASP A 142 8.82 -15.08 -11.01
C ASP A 142 7.42 -15.18 -10.39
N LEU A 143 6.63 -14.13 -10.57
CA LEU A 143 5.27 -14.02 -10.03
C LEU A 143 4.24 -14.80 -10.85
N LEU A 144 4.57 -15.20 -12.08
CA LEU A 144 3.68 -16.06 -12.88
C LEU A 144 3.67 -17.48 -12.29
N ASN A 145 4.82 -18.05 -11.96
CA ASN A 145 4.87 -19.38 -11.33
C ASN A 145 4.71 -19.34 -9.80
N ASN A 146 4.94 -18.19 -9.16
CA ASN A 146 4.87 -18.03 -7.71
C ASN A 146 3.98 -16.83 -7.29
N PRO A 147 2.68 -16.80 -7.68
CA PRO A 147 1.80 -15.66 -7.42
C PRO A 147 1.58 -15.40 -5.92
N ASP A 148 1.64 -16.42 -5.08
CA ASP A 148 1.45 -16.29 -3.63
C ASP A 148 2.50 -15.41 -2.95
N LEU A 149 3.67 -15.21 -3.57
CA LEU A 149 4.69 -14.27 -3.06
C LEU A 149 4.12 -12.88 -2.84
N VAL A 150 3.14 -12.46 -3.64
CA VAL A 150 2.49 -11.14 -3.55
C VAL A 150 1.70 -10.97 -2.25
N ALA A 151 1.21 -12.05 -1.65
CA ALA A 151 0.52 -12.03 -0.36
C ALA A 151 1.42 -12.45 0.83
N GLN A 152 2.43 -13.30 0.58
CA GLN A 152 3.28 -13.87 1.62
C GLN A 152 4.45 -12.95 2.03
N ARG A 153 4.90 -12.06 1.14
CA ARG A 153 6.04 -11.17 1.39
C ARG A 153 5.62 -9.71 1.39
N GLN A 154 5.88 -9.02 2.50
CA GLN A 154 5.52 -7.61 2.66
C GLN A 154 6.22 -6.71 1.65
N ASP A 155 7.49 -6.96 1.37
CA ASP A 155 8.21 -6.17 0.37
C ASP A 155 7.62 -6.38 -1.03
N VAL A 156 7.23 -7.62 -1.38
CA VAL A 156 6.62 -7.92 -2.69
C VAL A 156 5.23 -7.30 -2.79
N ALA A 157 4.40 -7.39 -1.75
CA ALA A 157 3.06 -6.79 -1.71
C ALA A 157 3.09 -5.28 -1.99
N PHE A 158 4.06 -4.56 -1.42
CA PHE A 158 4.25 -3.13 -1.69
C PHE A 158 4.95 -2.85 -3.02
N LYS A 159 5.90 -3.69 -3.47
CA LYS A 159 6.55 -3.53 -4.77
C LYS A 159 5.56 -3.68 -5.93
N THR A 160 4.66 -4.65 -5.87
CA THR A 160 3.64 -4.83 -6.92
C THR A 160 2.64 -3.67 -6.93
N ALA A 161 2.25 -3.15 -5.75
CA ALA A 161 1.41 -1.96 -5.66
C ALA A 161 2.09 -0.72 -6.23
N VAL A 162 3.35 -0.46 -5.87
CA VAL A 162 4.15 0.64 -6.43
C VAL A 162 4.31 0.49 -7.94
N TRP A 163 4.60 -0.73 -8.41
CA TRP A 163 4.69 -1.00 -9.84
C TRP A 163 3.39 -0.64 -10.56
N PHE A 164 2.25 -1.12 -10.07
CA PHE A 164 0.94 -0.85 -10.69
C PHE A 164 0.65 0.66 -10.69
N TYR A 165 0.88 1.31 -9.56
CA TYR A 165 0.68 2.74 -9.38
C TYR A 165 1.47 3.59 -10.39
N LEU A 166 2.75 3.27 -10.59
CA LEU A 166 3.62 3.99 -11.51
C LEU A 166 3.40 3.59 -12.98
N ALA A 167 3.18 2.29 -13.25
CA ALA A 167 2.96 1.79 -14.61
C ALA A 167 1.70 2.39 -15.24
N ASN A 168 0.67 2.64 -14.43
CA ASN A 168 -0.58 3.26 -14.87
C ASN A 168 -0.63 4.78 -14.65
N LYS A 169 0.50 5.41 -14.29
CA LYS A 169 0.64 6.87 -14.09
C LYS A 169 -0.35 7.46 -13.08
N MET A 170 -0.71 6.71 -12.06
CA MET A 170 -1.58 7.19 -10.98
C MET A 170 -0.90 8.29 -10.15
N ASP A 171 0.43 8.35 -10.17
CA ASP A 171 1.23 9.36 -9.48
C ASP A 171 0.98 10.79 -9.99
N VAL A 172 0.65 10.96 -11.27
CA VAL A 172 0.43 12.28 -11.87
C VAL A 172 -0.77 13.01 -11.24
N PRO A 173 -2.01 12.49 -11.33
CA PRO A 173 -3.16 13.12 -10.67
C PRO A 173 -3.03 13.12 -9.14
N ALA A 174 -2.37 12.12 -8.57
CA ALA A 174 -2.16 12.06 -7.12
C ALA A 174 -1.26 13.20 -6.60
N GLN A 175 -0.21 13.56 -7.35
CA GLN A 175 0.64 14.71 -7.03
C GLN A 175 -0.10 16.05 -7.10
N GLU A 176 -1.22 16.11 -7.82
CA GLU A 176 -2.12 17.26 -7.90
C GLU A 176 -3.26 17.21 -6.86
N GLY A 177 -3.31 16.14 -6.05
CA GLY A 177 -4.38 15.91 -5.08
C GLY A 177 -5.71 15.46 -5.70
N ASP A 178 -5.74 15.11 -6.99
CA ASP A 178 -6.93 14.61 -7.68
C ASP A 178 -7.14 13.11 -7.41
N PHE A 179 -7.60 12.81 -6.20
CA PHE A 179 -7.96 11.45 -5.81
C PHE A 179 -9.00 10.83 -6.76
N ALA A 180 -9.99 11.60 -7.22
CA ALA A 180 -11.08 11.08 -8.05
C ALA A 180 -10.62 10.65 -9.45
N ALA A 181 -9.63 11.32 -10.03
CA ALA A 181 -9.00 10.86 -11.26
C ALA A 181 -8.30 9.51 -11.05
N THR A 182 -7.64 9.32 -9.91
CA THR A 182 -6.88 8.09 -9.62
C THR A 182 -7.76 6.86 -9.48
N THR A 183 -9.03 7.00 -9.09
CA THR A 183 -9.98 5.88 -8.96
C THR A 183 -10.59 5.43 -10.29
N ARG A 184 -10.22 6.07 -11.41
CA ARG A 184 -10.72 5.74 -12.76
C ARG A 184 -9.65 5.09 -13.65
N ILE A 185 -8.47 4.87 -13.09
CA ILE A 185 -7.32 4.22 -13.70
C ILE A 185 -7.36 2.75 -13.29
#